data_AF-A0A972ANA8-F1
#
_entry.id   AF-A0A972ANA8-F1
#
_cell.length_a   1.000
_cell.length_b   1.000
_cell.length_c   1.000
_cell.angle_alpha   90.00
_cell.angle_beta   90.00
_cell.angle_gamma   90.00
#
_symmetry.space_group_name_H-M   'P 1'
#
loop_
_entity.id
_entity.type
_entity.pdbx_description
1 polymer ?
#
loop_
_entity_poly.entity_id
_entity_poly.type
_entity_poly.pdbx_seq_one_letter_code
_entity_poly.pdbx_strand_id
1 'polypeptide(L)'
;MTEENLKEMSRYGMEIDSHSYSHANLTEISDEQLKREIYDTKEYLENLLNINSRVFCYPYGKTNYRVIEELKKYGYEAALTTLYGRADINQDSSLAP
;
A
#
# COMPACT_ATOMS: atom_id res chain seq x y z
N MET A 1 -4.11 13.05 -8.97
CA MET A 1 -2.96 13.15 -9.90
C MET A 1 -3.34 12.46 -11.20
N THR A 2 -2.77 12.85 -12.33
CA THR A 2 -2.97 12.13 -13.61
C THR A 2 -1.90 11.07 -13.81
N GLU A 3 -2.13 10.14 -14.73
CA GLU A 3 -1.12 9.14 -15.13
C GLU A 3 0.17 9.78 -15.66
N GLU A 4 0.06 10.89 -16.38
CA GLU A 4 1.22 11.60 -16.90
C GLU A 4 2.08 12.17 -15.77
N ASN A 5 1.46 12.72 -14.73
CA ASN A 5 2.21 13.18 -13.55
C ASN A 5 2.89 12.03 -12.82
N LEU A 6 2.22 10.88 -12.68
CA LEU A 6 2.80 9.69 -12.06
C LEU A 6 4.04 9.20 -12.86
N LYS A 7 3.92 9.12 -14.18
CA LYS A 7 5.04 8.74 -15.07
C LYS A 7 6.19 9.73 -15.02
N GLU A 8 5.90 11.02 -15.01
CA GLU A 8 6.91 12.07 -14.86
C GLU A 8 7.67 11.93 -13.54
N MET A 9 6.96 11.88 -12.42
CA MET A 9 7.55 11.74 -11.08
C MET A 9 8.40 10.48 -10.95
N SER A 10 7.88 9.34 -11.43
CA SER A 10 8.62 8.07 -11.46
C SER A 10 9.91 8.18 -12.27
N ARG A 11 9.86 8.78 -13.47
CA ARG A 11 11.05 9.01 -14.31
C ARG A 11 12.12 9.89 -13.64
N TYR A 12 11.72 10.78 -12.73
CA TYR A 12 12.65 11.61 -11.95
C TYR A 12 13.06 10.99 -10.60
N GLY A 13 12.74 9.72 -10.36
CA GLY A 13 13.23 8.95 -9.23
C GLY A 13 12.35 9.00 -7.98
N MET A 14 11.12 9.50 -8.09
CA MET A 14 10.15 9.41 -6.98
C MET A 14 9.59 7.99 -6.87
N GLU A 15 9.54 7.47 -5.65
CA GLU A 15 8.89 6.19 -5.36
C GLU A 15 7.37 6.41 -5.25
N ILE A 16 6.60 5.52 -5.89
CA ILE A 16 5.14 5.54 -5.94
C ILE A 16 4.67 4.15 -5.55
N ASP A 17 3.81 4.10 -4.54
CA ASP A 17 3.37 2.86 -3.89
C ASP A 17 1.85 2.93 -3.59
N SER A 18 1.30 1.82 -3.09
CA SER A 18 -0.14 1.62 -2.99
C SER A 18 -0.78 2.29 -1.77
N HIS A 19 -2.00 2.79 -1.94
CA HIS A 19 -2.84 3.38 -0.88
C HIS A 19 -4.28 2.89 -0.93
N SER A 20 -4.45 1.60 -1.25
CA SER A 20 -5.72 0.98 -1.65
C SER A 20 -6.27 1.53 -2.98
N TYR A 21 -7.26 0.85 -3.55
CA TYR A 21 -7.85 1.21 -4.84
C TYR A 21 -8.88 2.34 -4.72
N SER A 22 -9.78 2.26 -3.73
CA SER A 22 -10.87 3.23 -3.53
C SER A 22 -10.78 4.02 -2.22
N HIS A 23 -9.71 3.83 -1.44
CA HIS A 23 -9.55 4.41 -0.10
C HIS A 23 -10.61 3.91 0.91
N ALA A 24 -11.04 2.66 0.78
CA ALA A 24 -11.97 2.04 1.72
C ALA A 24 -11.31 1.79 3.10
N ASN A 25 -12.12 1.77 4.17
CA ASN A 25 -11.64 1.28 5.46
C ASN A 25 -11.45 -0.24 5.39
N LEU A 26 -10.21 -0.68 5.16
CA LEU A 26 -9.86 -2.09 4.96
C LEU A 26 -10.22 -2.99 6.14
N THR A 27 -10.46 -2.43 7.33
CA THR A 27 -10.86 -3.19 8.52
C THR A 27 -12.35 -3.55 8.56
N GLU A 28 -13.18 -2.93 7.70
CA GLU A 28 -14.66 -3.02 7.75
C GLU A 28 -15.29 -3.67 6.51
N ILE A 29 -14.48 -4.00 5.49
CA ILE A 29 -14.94 -4.58 4.22
C ILE A 29 -14.81 -6.11 4.18
N SER A 30 -15.48 -6.78 3.24
CA SER A 30 -15.38 -8.24 3.08
C SER A 30 -13.97 -8.70 2.65
N ASP A 31 -13.71 -10.01 2.67
CA ASP A 31 -12.44 -10.57 2.19
C ASP A 31 -12.26 -10.39 0.68
N GLU A 32 -13.35 -10.54 -0.07
CA GLU A 32 -13.35 -10.34 -1.53
C GLU A 32 -13.06 -8.88 -1.88
N GLN A 33 -13.65 -7.94 -1.12
CA GLN A 33 -13.38 -6.52 -1.29
C GLN A 33 -11.95 -6.16 -0.89
N LEU A 34 -11.46 -6.69 0.23
CA LEU A 34 -10.08 -6.48 0.69
C LEU A 34 -9.07 -6.92 -0.36
N LYS A 35 -9.27 -8.10 -0.96
CA LYS A 35 -8.43 -8.61 -2.05
C LYS A 35 -8.36 -7.66 -3.23
N ARG A 36 -9.52 -7.15 -3.69
CA ARG A 36 -9.58 -6.20 -4.80
C ARG A 36 -8.90 -4.88 -4.46
N GLU A 37 -9.18 -4.33 -3.27
CA GLU A 37 -8.57 -3.09 -2.80
C GLU A 37 -7.03 -3.15 -2.79
N ILE A 38 -6.44 -4.32 -2.52
CA ILE A 38 -5.00 -4.53 -2.46
C ILE A 38 -4.40 -4.91 -3.83
N TYR A 39 -5.06 -5.82 -4.54
CA TYR A 39 -4.58 -6.35 -5.82
C TYR A 39 -4.71 -5.33 -6.95
N ASP A 40 -5.89 -4.71 -7.10
CA ASP A 40 -6.18 -3.84 -8.24
C ASP A 40 -5.27 -2.59 -8.23
N THR A 41 -4.98 -2.04 -7.04
CA THR A 41 -4.02 -0.92 -6.90
C THR A 41 -2.58 -1.33 -7.24
N LYS A 42 -2.15 -2.53 -6.82
CA LYS A 42 -0.80 -3.03 -7.10
C LYS A 42 -0.63 -3.25 -8.59
N GLU A 43 -1.53 -4.03 -9.20
CA GLU A 43 -1.52 -4.34 -10.63
C GLU A 43 -1.57 -3.05 -11.47
N TYR A 44 -2.42 -2.08 -11.09
CA TYR A 44 -2.51 -0.82 -11.81
C TYR A 44 -1.18 -0.04 -11.79
N LEU A 45 -0.56 0.14 -10.62
CA LEU A 45 0.69 0.90 -10.50
C LEU A 45 1.87 0.20 -11.20
N GLU A 46 2.00 -1.11 -11.01
CA GLU A 46 3.08 -1.89 -11.62
C GLU A 46 2.97 -1.87 -13.15
N ASN A 47 1.77 -2.00 -13.71
CA ASN A 47 1.56 -1.91 -15.15
C ASN A 47 1.74 -0.49 -15.69
N LEU A 48 1.27 0.53 -14.98
CA LEU A 48 1.32 1.92 -15.43
C LEU A 48 2.75 2.46 -15.46
N LEU A 49 3.54 2.12 -14.44
CA LEU A 49 4.85 2.72 -14.18
C LEU A 49 6.03 1.76 -14.44
N ASN A 50 5.76 0.47 -14.69
CA ASN A 50 6.77 -0.58 -14.82
C ASN A 50 7.72 -0.62 -13.61
N ILE A 51 7.12 -0.62 -12.42
CA ILE A 51 7.80 -0.68 -11.11
C ILE A 51 7.36 -1.93 -10.34
N ASN A 52 7.96 -2.17 -9.18
CA ASN A 52 7.46 -3.10 -8.18
C ASN A 52 6.93 -2.28 -7.00
N SER A 53 5.62 -2.32 -6.74
CA SER A 53 4.98 -1.60 -5.62
C SER A 53 5.16 -2.44 -4.35
N ARG A 54 6.08 -2.04 -3.48
CA ARG A 54 6.55 -2.85 -2.33
C ARG A 54 6.03 -2.33 -1.01
N VAL A 55 5.62 -1.07 -0.95
CA VAL A 55 5.14 -0.43 0.28
C VAL A 55 3.63 -0.19 0.16
N PHE A 56 2.93 -0.30 1.29
CA PHE A 56 1.51 0.02 1.36
C PHE A 56 1.26 1.11 2.40
N CYS A 57 0.46 2.12 2.09
CA CYS A 57 -0.02 3.08 3.06
C CYS A 57 -1.47 2.74 3.44
N TYR A 58 -1.77 2.55 4.73
CA TYR A 58 -3.13 2.22 5.15
C TYR A 58 -4.07 3.42 5.04
N PRO A 59 -5.24 3.32 4.38
CA PRO A 59 -6.28 4.33 4.48
C PRO A 59 -6.62 4.59 5.96
N TYR A 60 -6.65 5.86 6.34
CA TYR A 60 -6.87 6.32 7.73
C TYR A 60 -5.85 5.81 8.76
N GLY A 61 -4.74 5.18 8.34
CA GLY A 61 -3.78 4.52 9.23
C GLY A 61 -4.35 3.28 9.94
N LYS A 62 -5.51 2.77 9.52
CA LYS A 62 -6.20 1.66 10.18
C LYS A 62 -5.83 0.33 9.54
N THR A 63 -5.48 -0.63 10.37
CA THR A 63 -5.20 -2.00 9.96
C THR A 63 -5.60 -2.99 11.05
N ASN A 64 -5.71 -4.27 10.69
CA ASN A 64 -5.87 -5.38 11.61
C ASN A 64 -5.14 -6.62 11.05
N TYR A 65 -5.12 -7.71 11.81
CA TYR A 65 -4.40 -8.94 11.42
C TYR A 65 -4.80 -9.45 10.03
N ARG A 66 -6.09 -9.41 9.70
CA ARG A 66 -6.62 -9.85 8.41
C ARG A 66 -6.05 -9.03 7.24
N VAL A 67 -5.97 -7.71 7.40
CA VAL A 67 -5.39 -6.80 6.38
C VAL A 67 -3.90 -7.06 6.21
N ILE A 68 -3.15 -7.20 7.32
CA ILE A 68 -1.71 -7.45 7.30
C ILE A 68 -1.38 -8.75 6.57
N GLU A 69 -2.10 -9.84 6.90
CA GLU A 69 -1.87 -11.13 6.25
C GLU A 69 -2.21 -11.10 4.75
N GLU A 70 -3.21 -10.32 4.35
CA GLU A 70 -3.53 -10.18 2.94
C GLU A 70 -2.43 -9.40 2.20
N LEU A 71 -1.90 -8.30 2.75
CA LEU A 71 -0.76 -7.59 2.16
C LEU A 71 0.47 -8.49 1.98
N LYS A 72 0.78 -9.35 2.96
CA LYS A 72 1.89 -10.30 2.85
C LYS A 72 1.71 -11.28 1.69
N LYS A 73 0.50 -11.75 1.41
CA LYS A 73 0.22 -12.64 0.27
C LYS A 73 0.48 -11.96 -1.08
N TYR A 74 0.28 -10.65 -1.15
CA TYR A 74 0.57 -9.84 -2.35
C TYR A 74 2.01 -9.29 -2.38
N GLY A 75 2.88 -9.74 -1.47
CA GLY A 75 4.30 -9.47 -1.50
C GLY A 75 4.68 -8.03 -1.10
N TYR A 76 3.85 -7.34 -0.32
CA TYR A 76 4.27 -6.07 0.28
C TYR A 76 5.33 -6.32 1.37
N GLU A 77 6.38 -5.51 1.35
CA GLU A 77 7.55 -5.64 2.23
C GLU A 77 7.41 -4.78 3.50
N ALA A 78 6.69 -3.65 3.40
CA ALA A 78 6.41 -2.76 4.52
C ALA A 78 5.05 -2.07 4.35
N ALA A 79 4.48 -1.60 5.46
CA ALA A 79 3.29 -0.77 5.45
C ALA A 79 3.32 0.33 6.50
N LEU A 80 2.80 1.50 6.12
CA LEU A 80 2.81 2.73 6.92
C LEU A 80 1.45 2.97 7.57
N THR A 81 1.49 3.28 8.86
CA THR A 81 0.33 3.68 9.68
C THR A 81 0.33 5.20 9.88
N THR A 82 -0.48 5.68 10.82
CA THR A 82 -0.46 7.08 11.29
C THR A 82 -0.09 7.16 12.78
N LEU A 83 0.50 6.10 13.32
CA LEU A 83 0.95 6.06 14.71
C LEU A 83 2.16 6.98 14.87
N TYR A 84 2.16 7.83 15.91
CA TYR A 84 3.33 8.66 16.16
C TYR A 84 4.49 7.81 16.69
N GLY A 85 5.65 7.90 16.05
CA GLY A 85 6.84 7.20 16.49
C GLY A 85 7.99 7.33 15.50
N ARG A 86 9.15 6.80 15.89
CA ARG A 86 10.26 6.59 14.96
C ARG A 86 10.19 5.15 14.47
N ALA A 87 10.20 4.95 13.16
CA ALA A 87 10.30 3.61 12.61
C ALA A 87 11.64 2.96 13.00
N ASP A 88 11.58 1.70 13.42
CA ASP A 88 12.72 0.86 13.80
C ASP A 88 12.78 -0.37 12.89
N ILE A 89 13.98 -0.76 12.45
CA ILE A 89 14.18 -1.92 11.59
C ILE A 89 13.91 -3.26 12.32
N ASN A 90 13.90 -3.25 13.66
CA ASN A 90 13.61 -4.44 14.48
C ASN A 90 12.12 -4.60 14.80
N GLN A 91 11.27 -3.67 14.36
CA GLN A 91 9.81 -3.76 14.54
C GLN A 91 9.16 -4.47 13.35
N ASP A 92 7.87 -4.84 13.48
CA ASP A 92 7.11 -5.37 12.35
C ASP A 92 6.97 -4.29 11.26
N SER A 93 7.54 -4.56 10.09
CA SER A 93 7.52 -3.63 8.95
C SER A 93 6.11 -3.37 8.43
N SER A 94 5.14 -4.22 8.75
CA SER A 94 3.72 -4.03 8.40
C SER A 94 3.01 -3.00 9.29
N LEU A 95 3.70 -2.47 10.31
CA LEU A 95 3.13 -1.57 11.32
C LEU A 95 4.04 -0.35 11.55
N ALA A 96 4.70 0.15 10.51
CA ALA A 96 5.58 1.29 10.67
C ALA A 96 4.78 2.55 11.10
N PRO A 97 5.27 3.32 12.09
CA PRO A 97 4.64 4.56 12.54
C PRO A 97 4.68 5.65 11.46
#